data_AF-A0A8J3ZSZ1-F1
#
_entry.id   AF-A0A8J3ZSZ1-F1
#
_cell.length_a   1.000
_cell.length_b   1.000
_cell.length_c   1.000
_cell.angle_alpha   90.00
_cell.angle_beta   90.00
_cell.angle_gamma   90.00
#
_symmetry.space_group_name_H-M   'P 1'
#
loop_
_entity.id
_entity.type
_entity.pdbx_description
1 polymer ?
#
loop_
_entity_poly.entity_id
_entity_poly.type
_entity_poly.pdbx_seq_one_letter_code
_entity_poly.pdbx_strand_id
1 'polypeptide(L)'
;MNRDRLLRRALTADSAACGVMGLGLALAAAALDGVLGIPTGWLVALGVVLVGVAAGLGWLATRPTIPTGAGRVVIVGNLAWVAASVVTVVAGFWPLTVAGTAVVLAQAAAVLALVDLEYVGLRRQARMAA
;
A
#
# COMPACT_ATOMS: atom_id res chain seq x y z
N MET A 1 -13.91 -8.28 -23.50
CA MET A 1 -13.25 -8.70 -22.24
C MET A 1 -12.41 -7.53 -21.74
N ASN A 2 -12.69 -6.97 -20.55
CA ASN A 2 -11.97 -5.79 -20.04
C ASN A 2 -10.48 -6.10 -19.88
N ARG A 3 -9.64 -5.47 -20.71
CA ARG A 3 -8.18 -5.70 -20.79
C ARG A 3 -7.45 -5.36 -19.48
N ASP A 4 -8.08 -4.59 -18.60
CA ASP A 4 -7.55 -4.14 -17.31
C ASP A 4 -8.14 -4.90 -16.11
N ARG A 5 -8.89 -5.99 -16.31
CA ARG A 5 -9.60 -6.69 -15.22
C ARG A 5 -8.68 -7.14 -14.07
N LEU A 6 -7.48 -7.64 -14.39
CA LEU A 6 -6.53 -8.06 -13.36
C LEU A 6 -5.96 -6.86 -12.60
N LEU A 7 -5.53 -5.82 -13.33
CA LEU A 7 -5.03 -4.58 -12.73
C LEU A 7 -6.10 -3.95 -11.82
N ARG A 8 -7.35 -3.90 -12.27
CA ARG A 8 -8.47 -3.39 -11.49
C ARG A 8 -8.65 -4.16 -10.17
N ARG A 9 -8.60 -5.50 -10.22
CA ARG A 9 -8.71 -6.32 -9.01
C ARG A 9 -7.54 -6.09 -8.05
N ALA A 10 -6.33 -5.95 -8.57
CA ALA A 10 -5.16 -5.62 -7.76
C ALA A 10 -5.33 -4.26 -7.08
N LEU A 11 -5.71 -3.21 -7.82
CA LEU A 11 -5.96 -1.88 -7.27
C LEU A 11 -7.11 -1.86 -6.25
N THR A 12 -8.16 -2.65 -6.45
CA THR A 12 -9.25 -2.78 -5.46
C THR A 12 -8.77 -3.47 -4.19
N ALA A 13 -7.97 -4.53 -4.30
CA ALA A 13 -7.40 -5.20 -3.15
C ALA A 13 -6.43 -4.28 -2.39
N ASP A 14 -5.59 -3.54 -3.11
CA ASP A 14 -4.67 -2.57 -2.53
C ASP A 14 -5.40 -1.41 -1.85
N SER A 15 -6.42 -0.85 -2.51
CA SER A 15 -7.33 0.15 -1.91
C SER A 15 -7.93 -0.34 -0.58
N ALA A 16 -8.42 -1.57 -0.53
CA ALA A 16 -8.95 -2.16 0.70
C ALA A 16 -7.87 -2.36 1.76
N ALA A 17 -6.69 -2.84 1.39
CA ALA A 17 -5.56 -3.03 2.30
C ALA A 17 -5.09 -1.69 2.90
N CYS A 18 -4.89 -0.66 2.07
CA CYS A 18 -4.58 0.70 2.53
C CYS A 18 -5.68 1.26 3.42
N GLY A 19 -6.95 1.03 3.10
CA GLY A 19 -8.08 1.53 3.88
C GLY A 19 -8.13 0.90 5.27
N VAL A 20 -8.03 -0.42 5.36
CA VAL A 20 -8.03 -1.16 6.63
C VAL A 20 -6.82 -0.77 7.48
N MET A 21 -5.62 -0.78 6.90
CA MET A 21 -4.41 -0.40 7.62
C MET A 21 -4.47 1.07 8.06
N GLY A 22 -4.83 1.97 7.14
CA GLY A 22 -4.86 3.40 7.38
C GLY A 22 -5.83 3.79 8.49
N LEU A 23 -7.06 3.26 8.44
CA LEU A 23 -8.05 3.47 9.51
C LEU A 23 -7.58 2.86 10.83
N GLY A 24 -6.98 1.66 10.80
CA GLY A 24 -6.43 1.02 12.00
C GLY A 24 -5.34 1.87 12.66
N LEU A 25 -4.38 2.35 11.87
CA LEU A 25 -3.30 3.21 12.38
C LEU A 25 -3.84 4.54 12.92
N ALA A 26 -4.77 5.18 12.21
CA ALA A 26 -5.30 6.49 12.61
C ALA A 26 -6.20 6.42 13.84
N LEU A 27 -7.11 5.43 13.91
CA LEU A 27 -8.10 5.33 14.98
C LEU A 27 -7.56 4.65 16.23
N ALA A 28 -6.60 3.72 16.09
CA ALA A 28 -6.01 2.99 17.20
C ALA A 28 -4.59 3.46 17.56
N ALA A 29 -4.15 4.61 17.05
CA ALA A 29 -2.77 5.12 17.19
C ALA A 29 -2.25 5.07 18.64
N ALA A 30 -3.02 5.59 19.60
CA ALA A 30 -2.60 5.65 21.00
C ALA A 30 -2.43 4.26 21.64
N ALA A 31 -3.26 3.29 21.25
CA ALA A 31 -3.15 1.91 21.72
C ALA A 31 -2.00 1.15 21.03
N LEU A 32 -1.68 1.54 19.79
CA LEU A 32 -0.63 0.91 18.98
C LEU A 32 0.77 1.47 19.27
N ASP A 33 0.91 2.65 19.85
CA ASP A 33 2.19 3.32 20.10
C ASP A 33 3.17 2.41 20.84
N GLY A 34 2.82 1.99 22.06
CA GLY A 34 3.66 1.09 22.86
C GLY A 34 3.80 -0.32 22.27
N VAL A 35 2.83 -0.78 21.48
CA VAL A 35 2.85 -2.11 20.86
C VAL A 35 3.82 -2.14 19.68
N LEU A 36 3.83 -1.09 18.86
CA LEU A 36 4.64 -1.02 17.64
C LEU A 36 5.99 -0.33 17.88
N GLY A 37 6.10 0.53 18.90
CA GLY A 37 7.26 1.39 19.11
C GLY A 37 7.32 2.57 18.13
N ILE A 38 6.17 3.00 17.60
CA ILE A 38 6.04 4.14 16.68
C ILE A 38 5.21 5.21 17.37
N PRO A 39 5.71 6.46 17.50
CA PRO A 39 4.97 7.52 18.18
C PRO A 39 3.58 7.74 17.59
N THR A 40 2.59 7.97 18.46
CA THR A 40 1.17 8.18 18.11
C THR A 40 0.98 9.17 16.96
N GLY A 41 1.69 10.30 16.96
CA GLY A 41 1.59 11.30 15.89
C GLY A 41 1.99 10.78 14.51
N TRP A 42 3.01 9.92 14.45
CA TRP A 42 3.42 9.26 13.20
C TRP A 42 2.43 8.19 12.76
N LEU A 43 1.86 7.43 13.69
CA LEU A 43 0.81 6.45 13.38
C LEU A 43 -0.42 7.12 12.78
N VAL A 44 -0.87 8.24 13.35
CA VAL A 44 -1.98 9.03 12.77
C VAL A 44 -1.62 9.56 11.39
N ALA A 45 -0.43 10.15 11.23
CA ALA A 45 -0.01 10.71 9.95
C ALA A 45 0.06 9.65 8.84
N LEU A 46 0.69 8.50 9.12
CA LEU A 46 0.74 7.37 8.19
C LEU A 46 -0.66 6.83 7.89
N GLY A 47 -1.51 6.73 8.92
CA GLY A 47 -2.90 6.30 8.76
C GLY A 47 -3.69 7.18 7.80
N VAL A 48 -3.61 8.51 7.99
CA VAL A 48 -4.26 9.49 7.11
C VAL A 48 -3.75 9.40 5.67
N VAL A 49 -2.42 9.29 5.48
CA VAL A 49 -1.83 9.11 4.15
C VAL A 49 -2.38 7.86 3.48
N LEU A 50 -2.41 6.73 4.18
CA LEU A 50 -2.94 5.47 3.65
C LEU A 50 -4.43 5.54 3.31
N VAL A 51 -5.24 6.24 4.11
CA VAL A 51 -6.66 6.47 3.77
C VAL A 51 -6.79 7.31 2.49
N GLY A 52 -5.95 8.33 2.31
CA GLY A 52 -5.89 9.10 1.08
C GLY A 52 -5.50 8.26 -0.14
N VAL A 53 -4.49 7.40 0.01
CA VAL A 53 -4.08 6.43 -1.02
C VAL A 53 -5.23 5.47 -1.33
N ALA A 54 -5.88 4.90 -0.32
CA ALA A 54 -7.01 4.00 -0.46
C ALA A 54 -8.13 4.63 -1.30
N ALA A 55 -8.48 5.89 -1.02
CA ALA A 55 -9.47 6.65 -1.77
C ALA A 55 -9.04 6.86 -3.23
N GLY A 56 -7.78 7.22 -3.47
CA GLY A 56 -7.23 7.40 -4.81
C GLY A 56 -7.24 6.12 -5.64
N LEU A 57 -6.82 5.00 -5.06
CA LEU A 57 -6.84 3.68 -5.70
C LEU A 57 -8.26 3.20 -5.96
N GLY A 58 -9.16 3.37 -4.99
CA GLY A 58 -10.57 3.03 -5.10
C GLY A 58 -11.23 3.82 -6.24
N TRP A 59 -10.99 5.13 -6.31
CA TRP A 59 -11.44 5.98 -7.41
C TRP A 59 -10.87 5.52 -8.76
N LEU A 60 -9.57 5.24 -8.84
CA LEU A 60 -8.93 4.74 -10.06
C LEU A 60 -9.56 3.42 -10.53
N ALA A 61 -9.90 2.52 -9.59
CA ALA A 61 -10.57 1.26 -9.86
C ALA A 61 -12.02 1.42 -10.35
N THR A 62 -12.63 2.61 -10.25
CA THR A 62 -13.96 2.89 -10.85
C THR A 62 -13.90 3.36 -12.31
N ARG A 63 -12.72 3.73 -12.83
CA ARG A 63 -12.59 4.32 -14.17
C ARG A 63 -12.95 3.30 -15.26
N PRO A 64 -13.62 3.70 -16.37
CA PRO A 64 -13.98 2.78 -17.46
C PRO A 64 -12.78 2.03 -18.04
N THR A 65 -11.64 2.73 -18.13
CA THR A 65 -10.34 2.16 -18.46
C THR A 65 -9.30 2.74 -17.51
N ILE A 66 -8.45 1.88 -16.95
CA ILE A 66 -7.35 2.32 -16.09
C ILE A 66 -6.18 2.77 -16.98
N PRO A 67 -5.73 4.04 -16.87
CA PRO A 67 -4.57 4.51 -17.62
C PRO A 67 -3.30 3.76 -17.24
N THR A 68 -2.49 3.37 -18.23
CA THR A 68 -1.23 2.64 -17.98
C THR A 68 -0.24 3.45 -17.14
N GLY A 69 -0.19 4.77 -17.34
CA GLY A 69 0.62 5.68 -16.54
C GLY A 69 0.22 5.67 -15.06
N ALA A 70 -1.09 5.64 -14.78
CA ALA A 70 -1.59 5.57 -13.40
C ALA A 70 -1.18 4.26 -12.73
N GLY A 71 -1.30 3.12 -13.43
CA GLY A 71 -0.82 1.83 -12.91
C GLY A 71 0.68 1.82 -12.60
N ARG A 72 1.52 2.48 -13.42
CA ARG A 72 2.95 2.62 -13.13
C ARG A 72 3.23 3.46 -11.89
N VAL A 73 2.49 4.55 -11.70
CA VAL A 73 2.62 5.42 -10.51
C VAL A 73 2.32 4.64 -9.24
N VAL A 74 1.26 3.82 -9.24
CA VAL A 74 0.90 2.98 -8.09
C VAL A 74 2.02 1.99 -7.76
N ILE A 75 2.51 1.25 -8.78
CA ILE A 75 3.62 0.30 -8.61
C ILE A 75 4.85 0.99 -8.00
N VAL A 76 5.25 2.16 -8.52
CA VAL A 76 6.42 2.90 -8.02
C VAL A 76 6.18 3.38 -6.58
N GLY A 77 4.99 3.88 -6.27
CA GLY A 77 4.61 4.30 -4.92
C GLY A 77 4.68 3.15 -3.92
N ASN A 78 4.13 1.99 -4.28
CA ASN A 78 4.16 0.79 -3.45
C ASN A 78 5.58 0.26 -3.26
N LEU A 79 6.41 0.26 -4.31
CA LEU A 79 7.84 -0.09 -4.18
C LEU A 79 8.59 0.88 -3.25
N ALA A 80 8.32 2.18 -3.35
CA ALA A 80 8.90 3.17 -2.45
C ALA A 80 8.46 2.94 -0.99
N TRP A 81 7.19 2.59 -0.77
CA TRP A 81 6.67 2.23 0.54
C TRP A 81 7.34 0.99 1.13
N VAL A 82 7.52 -0.06 0.33
CA VAL A 82 8.26 -1.27 0.73
C VAL A 82 9.70 -0.93 1.11
N ALA A 83 10.38 -0.15 0.27
CA ALA A 83 11.76 0.28 0.55
C ALA A 83 11.85 1.09 1.84
N ALA A 84 10.94 2.06 2.05
CA ALA A 84 10.88 2.86 3.27
C ALA A 84 10.62 2.00 4.51
N SER A 85 9.81 0.96 4.38
CA SER A 85 9.53 0.01 5.47
C SER A 85 10.77 -0.79 5.87
N VAL A 86 11.52 -1.29 4.88
CA VAL A 86 12.79 -2.01 5.13
C VAL A 86 13.84 -1.07 5.73
N VAL A 87 13.99 0.14 5.17
CA VAL A 87 14.94 1.14 5.67
C VAL A 87 14.61 1.54 7.10
N THR A 88 13.33 1.74 7.44
CA THR A 88 12.89 2.03 8.81
C THR A 88 13.41 1.00 9.81
N VAL A 89 13.31 -0.30 9.46
CA VAL A 89 13.77 -1.41 10.32
C VAL A 89 15.30 -1.45 10.39
N VAL A 90 15.98 -1.42 9.25
CA VAL A 90 17.44 -1.56 9.17
C VAL A 90 18.17 -0.36 9.80
N ALA A 91 17.66 0.85 9.60
CA ALA A 91 18.23 2.08 10.13
C ALA A 91 17.82 2.37 11.58
N GLY A 92 16.88 1.60 12.16
CA GLY A 92 16.35 1.85 13.49
C GLY A 92 15.68 3.22 13.62
N PHE A 93 14.94 3.64 12.59
CA PHE A 93 14.34 4.98 12.52
C PHE A 93 13.38 5.26 13.69
N TRP A 94 12.71 4.22 14.17
CA TRP A 94 11.93 4.21 15.40
C TRP A 94 12.41 3.11 16.34
N PRO A 95 12.17 3.21 17.66
CA PRO A 95 12.46 2.16 18.63
C PRO A 95 11.40 1.04 18.53
N LEU A 96 11.32 0.40 17.36
CA LEU A 96 10.33 -0.64 17.09
C LEU A 96 10.45 -1.78 18.09
N THR A 97 9.31 -2.25 18.59
CA THR A 97 9.28 -3.50 19.35
C THR A 97 9.47 -4.69 18.42
N VAL A 98 9.59 -5.89 18.97
CA VAL A 98 9.56 -7.13 18.18
C VAL A 98 8.25 -7.24 17.38
N ALA A 99 7.12 -6.89 17.99
CA ALA A 99 5.82 -6.88 17.32
C ALA A 99 5.76 -5.80 16.22
N GLY A 100 6.27 -4.59 16.50
CA GLY A 100 6.36 -3.51 15.52
C GLY A 100 7.19 -3.88 14.30
N THR A 101 8.36 -4.49 14.52
CA THR A 101 9.22 -4.98 13.45
C THR A 101 8.50 -6.03 12.60
N ALA A 102 7.83 -7.00 13.25
CA ALA A 102 7.07 -8.02 12.54
C ALA A 102 5.93 -7.42 11.71
N VAL A 103 5.18 -6.45 12.27
CA VAL A 103 4.09 -5.76 11.56
C VAL A 103 4.61 -4.97 10.36
N VAL A 104 5.68 -4.19 10.53
CA VAL A 104 6.29 -3.37 9.46
C VAL A 104 6.80 -4.25 8.32
N LEU A 105 7.45 -5.39 8.62
CA LEU A 105 7.93 -6.30 7.59
C LEU A 105 6.80 -7.11 6.93
N ALA A 106 5.81 -7.55 7.71
CA ALA A 106 4.67 -8.30 7.19
C ALA A 106 3.83 -7.45 6.23
N GLN A 107 3.54 -6.20 6.56
CA GLN A 107 2.82 -5.30 5.64
C GLN A 107 3.66 -4.99 4.40
N ALA A 108 4.99 -4.84 4.52
CA ALA A 108 5.85 -4.62 3.37
C ALA A 108 5.83 -5.81 2.41
N ALA A 109 5.84 -7.04 2.92
CA ALA A 109 5.70 -8.25 2.11
C ALA A 109 4.31 -8.33 1.44
N ALA A 110 3.24 -7.96 2.15
CA ALA A 110 1.89 -7.91 1.58
C ALA A 110 1.78 -6.88 0.44
N VAL A 111 2.35 -5.68 0.62
CA VAL A 111 2.41 -4.65 -0.42
C VAL A 111 3.23 -5.11 -1.63
N LEU A 112 4.35 -5.81 -1.41
CA LEU A 112 5.14 -6.38 -2.51
C LEU A 112 4.35 -7.40 -3.33
N ALA A 113 3.55 -8.25 -2.68
CA ALA A 113 2.67 -9.18 -3.39
C ALA A 113 1.60 -8.44 -4.23
N LEU A 114 1.08 -7.30 -3.75
CA LEU A 114 0.19 -6.44 -4.52
C LEU A 114 0.89 -5.82 -5.73
N VAL A 115 2.13 -5.33 -5.55
CA VAL A 115 2.97 -4.82 -6.65
C VAL A 115 3.13 -5.85 -7.76
N ASP A 116 3.36 -7.12 -7.42
CA ASP A 116 3.49 -8.19 -8.42
C ASP A 116 2.18 -8.37 -9.22
N LEU A 117 1.03 -8.33 -8.55
CA LEU A 117 -0.28 -8.42 -9.20
C LEU A 117 -0.56 -7.22 -10.11
N GLU A 118 -0.23 -6.01 -9.65
CA GLU A 118 -0.35 -4.77 -10.42
C GLU A 118 0.53 -4.80 -11.66
N TYR A 119 1.79 -5.21 -11.51
CA TYR A 119 2.75 -5.33 -12.60
C TYR A 119 2.30 -6.34 -13.66
N VAL A 120 1.87 -7.53 -13.24
CA VAL A 120 1.34 -8.56 -14.14
C VAL A 120 0.07 -8.06 -14.82
N GLY A 121 -0.83 -7.40 -14.09
CA GLY A 121 -2.04 -6.78 -14.61
C GLY A 121 -1.75 -5.76 -15.70
N LEU A 122 -0.83 -4.84 -15.43
CA LEU A 122 -0.42 -3.78 -16.34
C LEU A 122 0.27 -4.33 -17.60
N ARG A 123 1.15 -5.34 -17.46
CA ARG A 123 1.79 -5.98 -18.62
C ARG A 123 0.80 -6.70 -19.52
N ARG A 124 -0.20 -7.38 -18.95
CA ARG A 124 -1.25 -8.05 -19.73
C ARG A 124 -2.10 -7.02 -20.49
N GLN A 125 -2.46 -5.93 -19.84
CA GLN A 125 -3.19 -4.82 -20.48
C GLN A 125 -2.41 -4.25 -21.67
N ALA A 126 -1.11 -3.97 -21.50
CA ALA A 126 -0.26 -3.42 -22.56
C ALA A 126 -0.13 -4.37 -23.76
N ARG A 127 0.05 -5.67 -23.52
CA ARG A 127 0.13 -6.68 -24.60
C ARG A 127 -1.14 -6.83 -25.41
N MET A 128 -2.31 -6.59 -24.81
CA MET A 128 -3.59 -6.64 -25.51
C MET A 128 -3.92 -5.34 -26.26
N ALA A 129 -3.15 -4.27 -26.01
CA ALA A 129 -3.30 -2.98 -26.68
C ALA A 129 -2.35 -2.79 -27.87
N ALA A 130 -1.29 -3.62 -27.95
CA ALA A 130 -0.43 -3.79 -29.12
C ALA A 130 -1.08 -4.76 -30.11
#